data_AF-A0A6A5V8E4-F1
#
_entry.id   AF-A0A6A5V8E4-F1
#
_cell.length_a   1.000
_cell.length_b   1.000
_cell.length_c   1.000
_cell.angle_alpha   90.00
_cell.angle_beta   90.00
_cell.angle_gamma   90.00
#
_symmetry.space_group_name_H-M   'P 1'
#
loop_
_entity.id
_entity.type
_entity.pdbx_description
1 polymer ?
#
loop_
_entity_poly.entity_id
_entity_poly.type
_entity_poly.pdbx_seq_one_letter_code
_entity_poly.pdbx_strand_id
1 'polypeptide(L)'
;MDAMIPKPKFYGFTSLDSCDVFAFPFGGIPLVIRRDFYQVEHVLEWQTMTDFFSWIGYKKKANELFLDSDPSKSGRVNVCAYWKATWTGEGAKAFPIGQSACKVVEQHLQDEYPSLQHTPHEFVWLEKTLNSPPKANMRAWKNGNERLSVFNRQSMIRNIAGTRRTRRDIDKAKERYLDLKYLLGARRCMRSPAIAAIMKEQVNRMGDILDKIDRELPSDPKDKNNPWVSQSMGALWKEYMEERFRIANSRTEKDMDEYFEELRDTWSKSPTTGLATKHFAQEIRKLHAEWMKEKRIPWKKPW
;
A
#
# COMPACT_ATOMS: atom_id res chain seq x y z
N MET A 1 -9.51 19.64 1.38
CA MET A 1 -9.36 19.05 0.03
C MET A 1 -10.64 18.37 -0.44
N ASP A 2 -11.38 17.70 0.45
CA ASP A 2 -12.56 16.86 0.15
C ASP A 2 -13.67 17.50 -0.70
N ALA A 3 -13.87 18.82 -0.63
CA ALA A 3 -14.92 19.51 -1.39
C ALA A 3 -14.50 19.90 -2.82
N MET A 4 -13.23 19.68 -3.21
CA MET A 4 -12.66 20.22 -4.46
C MET A 4 -12.33 19.16 -5.51
N ILE A 5 -12.52 17.86 -5.22
CA ILE A 5 -12.21 16.79 -6.16
C ILE A 5 -13.46 16.47 -7.00
N PRO A 6 -13.45 16.68 -8.32
CA PRO A 6 -14.62 16.42 -9.14
C PRO A 6 -14.92 14.92 -9.22
N LYS A 7 -16.06 14.49 -8.67
CA LYS A 7 -16.67 13.15 -8.84
C LYS A 7 -15.71 11.94 -8.64
N PRO A 8 -14.95 11.86 -7.53
CA PRO A 8 -14.11 10.71 -7.22
C PRO A 8 -14.93 9.41 -7.10
N LYS A 9 -14.33 8.29 -7.53
CA LYS A 9 -14.92 6.95 -7.37
C LYS A 9 -14.92 6.56 -5.89
N PHE A 10 -15.93 5.81 -5.45
CA PHE A 10 -16.09 5.40 -4.05
C PHE A 10 -16.00 3.88 -3.91
N TYR A 11 -15.23 3.40 -2.93
CA TYR A 11 -15.15 1.98 -2.59
C TYR A 11 -15.19 1.77 -1.08
N GLY A 12 -16.11 0.90 -0.65
CA GLY A 12 -16.34 0.59 0.76
C GLY A 12 -17.60 -0.25 0.90
N PHE A 13 -18.15 -0.31 2.11
CA PHE A 13 -19.44 -0.95 2.32
C PHE A 13 -20.57 -0.24 1.55
N THR A 14 -21.48 -1.03 0.96
CA THR A 14 -22.62 -0.52 0.18
C THR A 14 -23.75 0.05 1.04
N SER A 15 -23.77 -0.23 2.35
CA SER A 15 -24.68 0.36 3.33
C SER A 15 -23.97 0.55 4.66
N LEU A 16 -24.29 1.64 5.39
CA LEU A 16 -23.72 1.94 6.71
C LEU A 16 -24.09 0.87 7.75
N ASP A 17 -25.24 0.21 7.57
CA ASP A 17 -25.74 -0.81 8.50
C ASP A 17 -25.42 -2.23 8.02
N SER A 18 -24.80 -2.39 6.84
CA SER A 18 -24.42 -3.69 6.29
C SER A 18 -22.92 -3.72 5.98
N CYS A 19 -22.18 -4.37 6.86
CA CYS A 19 -20.76 -4.66 6.65
C CYS A 19 -20.55 -5.84 5.67
N ASP A 20 -21.51 -6.20 4.81
CA ASP A 20 -21.48 -7.46 4.06
C ASP A 20 -20.97 -7.34 2.63
N VAL A 21 -21.07 -6.16 2.01
CA VAL A 21 -20.73 -6.01 0.59
C VAL A 21 -19.80 -4.84 0.37
N PHE A 22 -18.58 -5.13 -0.11
CA PHE A 22 -17.65 -4.13 -0.64
C PHE A 22 -17.87 -3.96 -2.15
N ALA A 23 -18.14 -2.75 -2.61
CA ALA A 23 -18.30 -2.47 -4.04
C ALA A 23 -18.00 -1.01 -4.40
N PHE A 24 -17.82 -0.76 -5.70
CA PHE A 24 -18.08 0.55 -6.29
C PHE A 24 -19.59 0.64 -6.58
N PRO A 25 -20.38 1.39 -5.81
CA PRO A 25 -21.82 1.50 -6.03
C PRO A 25 -22.10 2.18 -7.38
N PHE A 26 -23.08 1.64 -8.12
CA PHE A 26 -23.59 2.27 -9.34
C PHE A 26 -24.52 3.43 -8.96
N GLY A 27 -24.19 4.64 -9.39
CA GLY A 27 -25.04 5.82 -9.25
C GLY A 27 -24.74 6.66 -8.01
N GLY A 28 -23.86 7.65 -8.20
CA GLY A 28 -23.71 8.79 -7.29
C GLY A 28 -22.97 8.51 -5.99
N ILE A 29 -22.29 9.55 -5.49
CA ILE A 29 -21.79 9.65 -4.12
C ILE A 29 -22.95 9.26 -3.19
N PRO A 30 -22.79 8.34 -2.22
CA PRO A 30 -23.81 8.12 -1.21
C PRO A 30 -24.26 9.49 -0.68
N LEU A 31 -25.56 9.80 -0.75
CA LEU A 31 -26.15 11.08 -0.37
C LEU A 31 -25.76 11.51 1.07
N VAL A 32 -25.18 10.61 1.86
CA VAL A 32 -24.47 10.88 3.09
C VAL A 32 -23.19 10.04 3.16
N ILE A 33 -22.14 10.37 2.39
CA ILE A 33 -20.78 9.98 2.83
C ILE A 33 -20.58 10.73 4.15
N ARG A 34 -20.70 10.01 5.27
CA ARG A 34 -20.15 10.52 6.52
C ARG A 34 -18.65 10.67 6.29
N ARG A 35 -18.19 11.91 6.07
CA ARG A 35 -16.77 12.24 5.82
C ARG A 35 -15.85 11.67 6.91
N ASP A 36 -16.40 11.37 8.08
CA ASP A 36 -15.69 10.71 9.18
C ASP A 36 -15.24 9.27 8.86
N PHE A 37 -15.89 8.57 7.93
CA PHE A 37 -15.63 7.15 7.63
C PHE A 37 -14.85 6.91 6.35
N TYR A 38 -14.76 7.92 5.48
CA TYR A 38 -14.09 7.83 4.19
C TYR A 38 -12.98 8.86 4.07
N GLN A 39 -11.95 8.54 3.32
CA GLN A 39 -10.86 9.45 2.98
C GLN A 39 -10.68 9.50 1.47
N VAL A 40 -10.34 10.68 0.98
CA VAL A 40 -9.74 10.82 -0.34
C VAL A 40 -8.34 10.24 -0.25
N GLU A 41 -8.05 9.26 -1.10
CA GLU A 41 -6.82 8.50 -1.07
C GLU A 41 -6.16 8.44 -2.43
N HIS A 42 -4.83 8.37 -2.40
CA HIS A 42 -4.05 7.92 -3.53
C HIS A 42 -4.10 6.38 -3.63
N VAL A 43 -4.19 5.88 -4.86
CA VAL A 43 -4.14 4.44 -5.13
C VAL A 43 -2.73 3.91 -4.85
N LEU A 44 -1.70 4.51 -5.44
CA LEU A 44 -0.31 4.37 -5.04
C LEU A 44 -0.02 5.35 -3.90
N GLU A 45 0.29 4.84 -2.71
CA GLU A 45 0.59 5.72 -1.55
C GLU A 45 2.00 6.32 -1.67
N TRP A 46 2.19 7.56 -1.19
CA TRP A 46 3.51 8.20 -1.13
C TRP A 46 4.53 7.35 -0.34
N GLN A 47 4.08 6.64 0.70
CA GLN A 47 4.95 5.72 1.45
C GLN A 47 5.56 4.62 0.56
N THR A 48 4.91 4.24 -0.54
CA THR A 48 5.49 3.26 -1.49
C THR A 48 6.72 3.84 -2.19
N MET A 49 6.73 5.15 -2.46
CA MET A 49 7.88 5.84 -3.04
C MET A 49 9.04 5.96 -2.03
N THR A 50 8.74 6.32 -0.78
CA THR A 50 9.79 6.40 0.25
C THR A 50 10.35 5.02 0.63
N ASP A 51 9.50 4.00 0.66
CA ASP A 51 9.90 2.60 0.87
C ASP A 51 10.78 2.07 -0.26
N PHE A 52 10.61 2.55 -1.50
CA PHE A 52 11.46 2.16 -2.62
C PHE A 52 12.93 2.53 -2.36
N PHE A 53 13.22 3.78 -2.00
CA PHE A 53 14.60 4.20 -1.69
C PHE A 53 15.18 3.40 -0.51
N SER A 54 14.34 3.08 0.48
CA SER A 54 14.73 2.19 1.58
C SER A 54 15.02 0.76 1.08
N TRP A 55 14.20 0.22 0.18
CA TRP A 55 14.43 -1.11 -0.41
C TRP A 55 15.73 -1.16 -1.21
N ILE A 56 16.05 -0.11 -1.99
CA ILE A 56 17.34 -0.09 -2.69
C ILE A 56 18.47 -0.06 -1.64
N GLY A 57 18.36 0.80 -0.63
CA GLY A 57 19.34 0.95 0.44
C GLY A 57 19.62 -0.33 1.22
N TYR A 58 18.57 -1.03 1.65
CA TYR A 58 18.68 -2.14 2.59
C TYR A 58 18.68 -3.52 1.93
N LYS A 59 18.22 -3.64 0.69
CA LYS A 59 18.11 -4.93 0.00
C LYS A 59 18.90 -4.96 -1.29
N LYS A 60 18.74 -3.96 -2.16
CA LYS A 60 19.25 -4.08 -3.53
C LYS A 60 20.71 -3.67 -3.68
N LYS A 61 21.14 -2.68 -2.90
CA LYS A 61 22.46 -2.04 -2.92
C LYS A 61 23.14 -2.04 -1.54
N ALA A 62 22.71 -2.94 -0.65
CA ALA A 62 23.11 -2.94 0.77
C ALA A 62 24.63 -2.98 1.01
N ASN A 63 25.36 -3.69 0.13
CA ASN A 63 26.81 -3.85 0.22
C ASN A 63 27.57 -3.05 -0.84
N GLU A 64 26.87 -2.26 -1.66
CA GLU A 64 27.52 -1.44 -2.68
C GLU A 64 28.03 -0.14 -2.07
N LEU A 65 29.24 0.23 -2.48
CA LEU A 65 29.92 1.45 -2.04
C LEU A 65 30.15 2.35 -3.25
N PHE A 66 29.77 3.61 -3.10
CA PHE A 66 29.81 4.64 -4.12
C PHE A 66 30.97 5.60 -3.80
N LEU A 67 31.60 6.17 -4.82
CA LEU A 67 32.56 7.25 -4.57
C LEU A 67 31.83 8.41 -3.87
N ASP A 68 32.47 9.00 -2.85
CA ASP A 68 31.90 10.18 -2.21
C ASP A 68 31.69 11.27 -3.27
N SER A 69 30.53 11.91 -3.23
CA SER A 69 30.24 13.01 -4.16
C SER A 69 31.09 14.23 -3.84
N ASP A 70 31.55 14.40 -2.60
CA ASP A 70 32.45 15.49 -2.24
C ASP A 70 33.89 15.17 -2.70
N PRO A 71 34.45 15.88 -3.69
CA PRO A 71 35.78 15.59 -4.24
C PRO A 71 36.90 15.85 -3.23
N SER A 72 36.62 16.59 -2.15
CA SER A 72 37.60 16.84 -1.08
C SER A 72 37.76 15.64 -0.15
N LYS A 73 36.80 14.70 -0.17
CA LYS A 73 36.83 13.49 0.65
C LYS A 73 37.34 12.32 -0.18
N SER A 74 38.46 11.75 0.25
CA SER A 74 38.90 10.45 -0.26
C SER A 74 38.11 9.35 0.43
N GLY A 75 37.29 8.61 -0.31
CA GLY A 75 36.55 7.51 0.26
C GLY A 75 35.40 7.01 -0.58
N ARG A 76 34.81 5.92 -0.10
CA ARG A 76 33.55 5.41 -0.61
C ARG A 76 32.51 5.43 0.50
N VAL A 77 31.28 5.75 0.13
CA VAL A 77 30.15 5.87 1.04
C VAL A 77 29.08 4.84 0.68
N ASN A 78 28.24 4.51 1.66
CA ASN A 78 27.07 3.69 1.39
C ASN A 78 26.04 4.47 0.56
N VAL A 79 25.10 3.73 -0.01
CA VAL A 79 24.09 4.29 -0.92
C VAL A 79 23.20 5.35 -0.28
N CYS A 80 22.92 5.26 1.03
CA CYS A 80 22.13 6.28 1.73
C CYS A 80 22.86 7.63 1.81
N ALA A 81 24.16 7.61 2.11
CA ALA A 81 24.99 8.81 2.10
C ALA A 81 25.13 9.35 0.68
N TYR A 82 25.31 8.47 -0.31
CA TYR A 82 25.37 8.86 -1.72
C TYR A 82 24.09 9.56 -2.20
N TRP A 83 22.90 9.03 -1.89
CA TRP A 83 21.61 9.68 -2.22
C TRP A 83 21.43 11.04 -1.55
N LYS A 84 21.76 11.14 -0.26
CA LYS A 84 21.65 12.42 0.46
C LYS A 84 22.56 13.51 -0.10
N ALA A 85 23.60 13.13 -0.82
CA ALA A 85 24.54 14.09 -1.39
C ALA A 85 24.22 14.44 -2.85
N THR A 86 23.44 13.60 -3.55
CA THR A 86 23.15 13.72 -4.99
C THR A 86 21.68 14.01 -5.30
N TRP A 87 20.73 13.37 -4.60
CA TRP A 87 19.29 13.48 -4.88
C TRP A 87 18.54 14.41 -3.92
N THR A 88 18.95 14.49 -2.66
CA THR A 88 18.21 15.23 -1.61
C THR A 88 19.15 16.07 -0.73
N GLY A 89 18.63 16.71 0.33
CA GLY A 89 19.43 17.37 1.37
C GLY A 89 19.59 18.89 1.23
N GLU A 90 20.27 19.49 2.20
CA GLU A 90 20.55 20.92 2.22
C GLU A 90 21.40 21.32 1.01
N GLY A 91 20.90 22.24 0.18
CA GLY A 91 21.53 22.61 -1.09
C GLY A 91 21.24 21.66 -2.26
N ALA A 92 20.16 20.88 -2.23
CA ALA A 92 19.68 20.15 -3.40
C ALA A 92 19.52 21.12 -4.59
N LYS A 93 20.17 20.81 -5.72
CA LYS A 93 20.15 21.65 -6.91
C LYS A 93 18.87 21.40 -7.71
N ALA A 94 18.20 22.47 -8.12
CA ALA A 94 17.10 22.36 -9.06
C ALA A 94 17.65 22.16 -10.48
N PHE A 95 17.06 21.25 -11.24
CA PHE A 95 17.44 20.94 -12.62
C PHE A 95 16.20 20.72 -13.47
N PRO A 96 16.25 21.01 -14.78
CA PRO A 96 15.13 20.78 -15.68
C PRO A 96 15.10 19.31 -16.12
N ILE A 97 13.91 18.82 -16.48
CA ILE A 97 13.74 17.56 -17.21
C ILE A 97 13.14 17.89 -18.57
N GLY A 98 13.97 17.79 -19.62
CA GLY A 98 13.60 18.27 -20.95
C GLY A 98 13.37 19.78 -20.95
N GLN A 99 12.16 20.21 -21.32
CA GLN A 99 11.77 21.63 -21.35
C GLN A 99 11.00 22.08 -20.08
N SER A 100 10.97 21.26 -19.04
CA SER A 100 10.27 21.60 -17.79
C SER A 100 11.04 22.65 -16.98
N ALA A 101 10.33 23.31 -16.05
CA ALA A 101 10.96 24.21 -15.09
C ALA A 101 11.98 23.47 -14.21
N CYS A 102 13.04 24.17 -13.79
CA CYS A 102 14.00 23.63 -12.85
C CYS A 102 13.32 23.30 -11.51
N LYS A 103 13.44 22.05 -11.07
CA LYS A 103 12.90 21.57 -9.79
C LYS A 103 13.90 20.64 -9.13
N VAL A 104 13.81 20.52 -7.81
CA VAL A 104 14.57 19.47 -7.10
C VAL A 104 13.92 18.11 -7.36
N VAL A 105 14.68 17.03 -7.15
CA VAL A 105 14.21 15.64 -7.34
C VAL A 105 12.86 15.39 -6.68
N GLU A 106 12.69 15.78 -5.42
CA GLU A 106 11.44 15.55 -4.68
C GLU A 106 10.24 16.21 -5.37
N GLN A 107 10.40 17.43 -5.88
CA GLN A 107 9.34 18.14 -6.59
C GLN A 107 8.99 17.46 -7.92
N HIS A 108 9.99 17.01 -8.69
CA HIS A 108 9.73 16.22 -9.90
C HIS A 108 8.92 14.95 -9.59
N LEU A 109 9.23 14.26 -8.49
CA LEU A 109 8.46 13.08 -8.07
C LEU A 109 7.04 13.45 -7.60
N GLN A 110 6.89 14.54 -6.83
CA GLN A 110 5.60 15.01 -6.33
C GLN A 110 4.65 15.42 -7.46
N ASP A 111 5.16 16.04 -8.53
CA ASP A 111 4.34 16.48 -9.66
C ASP A 111 3.66 15.33 -10.42
N GLU A 112 4.22 14.13 -10.34
CA GLU A 112 3.66 12.94 -10.97
C GLU A 112 2.56 12.27 -10.11
N TYR A 113 2.41 12.69 -8.85
CA TYR A 113 1.31 12.23 -8.00
C TYR A 113 0.02 12.99 -8.33
N PRO A 114 -1.15 12.33 -8.19
CA PRO A 114 -2.44 13.01 -8.31
C PRO A 114 -2.53 14.22 -7.38
N SER A 115 -2.99 15.32 -7.96
CA SER A 115 -3.30 16.59 -7.30
C SER A 115 -4.58 17.18 -7.89
N LEU A 116 -5.03 18.33 -7.37
CA LEU A 116 -6.21 18.99 -7.94
C LEU A 116 -5.96 19.51 -9.37
N GLN A 117 -4.70 19.75 -9.72
CA GLN A 117 -4.27 20.31 -10.99
C GLN A 117 -3.72 19.24 -11.94
N HIS A 118 -3.29 18.09 -11.41
CA HIS A 118 -2.68 17.00 -12.17
C HIS A 118 -3.39 15.68 -11.87
N THR A 119 -3.99 15.06 -12.89
CA THR A 119 -4.74 13.79 -12.79
C THR A 119 -5.76 13.68 -11.63
N PRO A 120 -6.62 14.69 -11.38
CA PRO A 120 -7.56 14.68 -10.23
C PRO A 120 -8.59 13.54 -10.26
N HIS A 121 -8.80 12.92 -11.43
CA HIS A 121 -9.71 11.78 -11.60
C HIS A 121 -9.12 10.45 -11.07
N GLU A 122 -7.84 10.43 -10.70
CA GLU A 122 -7.17 9.27 -10.10
C GLU A 122 -7.41 9.17 -8.58
N PHE A 123 -8.01 10.18 -7.96
CA PHE A 123 -8.42 10.12 -6.56
C PHE A 123 -9.62 9.21 -6.35
N VAL A 124 -9.59 8.51 -5.21
CA VAL A 124 -10.65 7.58 -4.81
C VAL A 124 -11.06 7.83 -3.37
N TRP A 125 -12.35 7.74 -3.08
CA TRP A 125 -12.86 7.64 -1.72
C TRP A 125 -12.75 6.20 -1.26
N LEU A 126 -11.93 5.97 -0.23
CA LEU A 126 -11.82 4.68 0.43
C LEU A 126 -12.29 4.77 1.86
N GLU A 127 -12.93 3.72 2.33
CA GLU A 127 -13.26 3.58 3.75
C GLU A 127 -11.97 3.53 4.59
N LYS A 128 -11.91 4.32 5.67
CA LYS A 128 -10.69 4.49 6.49
C LYS A 128 -10.12 3.15 6.98
N THR A 129 -10.98 2.28 7.49
CA THR A 129 -10.59 0.99 8.07
C THR A 129 -10.12 -0.01 7.02
N LEU A 130 -10.58 0.11 5.77
CA LEU A 130 -10.08 -0.65 4.64
C LEU A 130 -8.72 -0.11 4.18
N ASN A 131 -8.56 1.22 4.14
CA ASN A 131 -7.33 1.88 3.75
C ASN A 131 -6.18 1.55 4.71
N SER A 132 -6.46 1.58 6.02
CA SER A 132 -5.46 1.29 7.06
C SER A 132 -6.04 0.48 8.24
N PRO A 133 -5.36 -0.59 8.69
CA PRO A 133 -4.11 -1.14 8.13
C PRO A 133 -4.19 -1.99 6.84
N PRO A 134 -5.33 -2.53 6.34
CA PRO A 134 -5.27 -3.61 5.33
C PRO A 134 -4.57 -3.24 4.01
N LYS A 135 -5.02 -2.20 3.31
CA LYS A 135 -4.42 -1.76 2.03
C LYS A 135 -2.97 -1.29 2.21
N ALA A 136 -2.69 -0.47 3.22
CA ALA A 136 -1.34 0.00 3.50
C ALA A 136 -0.38 -1.17 3.81
N ASN A 137 -0.75 -2.05 4.75
CA ASN A 137 0.13 -3.09 5.25
C ASN A 137 0.25 -4.33 4.35
N MET A 138 -0.69 -4.60 3.45
CA MET A 138 -0.54 -5.74 2.53
C MET A 138 0.69 -5.57 1.62
N ARG A 139 0.97 -4.34 1.16
CA ARG A 139 2.12 -4.05 0.29
C ARG A 139 3.35 -3.47 1.01
N ALA A 140 3.20 -2.99 2.24
CA ALA A 140 4.26 -2.30 2.97
C ALA A 140 5.62 -3.04 2.97
N TRP A 141 6.70 -2.27 2.81
CA TRP A 141 8.05 -2.75 3.03
C TRP A 141 8.37 -2.73 4.52
N LYS A 142 8.39 -3.91 5.16
CA LYS A 142 8.60 -4.02 6.60
C LYS A 142 10.07 -4.27 6.93
N ASN A 143 10.95 -3.38 6.46
CA ASN A 143 12.39 -3.38 6.73
C ASN A 143 13.06 -4.75 6.50
N GLY A 144 12.86 -5.37 5.33
CA GLY A 144 13.42 -6.70 5.06
C GLY A 144 12.52 -7.87 5.49
N ASN A 145 11.64 -7.68 6.47
CA ASN A 145 10.86 -8.77 7.03
C ASN A 145 9.53 -8.97 6.29
N GLU A 146 9.62 -9.59 5.12
CA GLU A 146 8.47 -9.89 4.26
C GLU A 146 7.45 -10.83 4.93
N ARG A 147 7.90 -11.64 5.91
CA ARG A 147 7.07 -12.63 6.63
C ARG A 147 6.08 -12.00 7.62
N LEU A 148 6.26 -10.71 7.94
CA LEU A 148 5.33 -9.99 8.81
C LEU A 148 3.95 -9.92 8.17
N SER A 149 2.94 -10.25 8.97
CA SER A 149 1.51 -10.22 8.63
C SER A 149 1.00 -8.79 8.40
N VAL A 150 -0.13 -8.64 7.71
CA VAL A 150 -0.90 -7.38 7.59
C VAL A 150 -1.23 -6.86 8.98
N PHE A 151 -1.73 -7.77 9.83
CA PHE A 151 -2.07 -7.52 11.22
C PHE A 151 -0.98 -8.01 12.18
N ASN A 152 -1.01 -7.57 13.44
CA ASN A 152 -0.14 -8.15 14.45
C ASN A 152 -0.59 -9.58 14.77
N ARG A 153 0.19 -10.57 14.32
CA ARG A 153 -0.12 -12.00 14.45
C ARG A 153 -0.46 -12.43 15.87
N GLN A 154 0.37 -12.03 16.84
CA GLN A 154 0.16 -12.43 18.25
C GLN A 154 -1.14 -11.84 18.80
N SER A 155 -1.46 -10.60 18.44
CA SER A 155 -2.73 -9.97 18.80
C SER A 155 -3.92 -10.65 18.16
N MET A 156 -3.84 -10.97 16.86
CA MET A 156 -4.89 -11.69 16.14
C MET A 156 -5.22 -13.03 16.80
N ILE A 157 -4.22 -13.90 16.96
CA ILE A 157 -4.41 -15.24 17.54
C ILE A 157 -4.98 -15.14 18.95
N ARG A 158 -4.40 -14.30 19.81
CA ARG A 158 -4.87 -14.13 21.19
C ARG A 158 -6.31 -13.63 21.28
N ASN A 159 -6.69 -12.68 20.43
CA ASN A 159 -8.03 -12.10 20.44
C ASN A 159 -9.08 -13.02 19.79
N ILE A 160 -8.66 -13.88 18.85
CA ILE A 160 -9.53 -14.92 18.30
C ILE A 160 -9.73 -16.04 19.33
N ALA A 161 -8.66 -16.64 19.84
CA ALA A 161 -8.76 -17.79 20.74
C ALA A 161 -9.56 -17.47 22.01
N GLY A 162 -9.37 -16.25 22.56
CA GLY A 162 -9.91 -15.87 23.86
C GLY A 162 -9.28 -16.69 24.99
N THR A 163 -9.59 -16.35 26.25
CA THR A 163 -9.06 -17.10 27.40
C THR A 163 -10.10 -17.99 28.06
N ARG A 164 -11.38 -17.59 28.04
CA ARG A 164 -12.46 -18.25 28.78
C ARG A 164 -13.77 -18.39 28.00
N ARG A 165 -13.75 -18.08 26.69
CA ARG A 165 -14.94 -18.05 25.80
C ARG A 165 -16.10 -17.22 26.36
N THR A 166 -15.77 -16.13 27.04
CA THR A 166 -16.75 -15.18 27.59
C THR A 166 -17.40 -14.34 26.49
N ARG A 167 -18.44 -13.57 26.83
CA ARG A 167 -19.01 -12.58 25.89
C ARG A 167 -17.94 -11.62 25.37
N ARG A 168 -17.06 -11.16 26.25
CA ARG A 168 -15.92 -10.29 25.89
C ARG A 168 -14.97 -10.97 24.89
N ASP A 169 -14.74 -12.28 25.02
CA ASP A 169 -13.90 -13.02 24.08
C ASP A 169 -14.58 -13.13 22.71
N ILE A 170 -15.89 -13.35 22.67
CA ILE A 170 -16.68 -13.33 21.42
C ILE A 170 -16.58 -11.95 20.75
N ASP A 171 -16.73 -10.87 21.51
CA ASP A 171 -16.68 -9.51 20.95
C ASP A 171 -15.29 -9.20 20.36
N LYS A 172 -14.20 -9.60 21.04
CA LYS A 172 -12.83 -9.51 20.49
C LYS A 172 -12.63 -10.34 19.23
N ALA A 173 -13.16 -11.56 19.19
CA ALA A 173 -13.10 -12.41 18.01
C ALA A 173 -13.89 -11.81 16.84
N LYS A 174 -15.03 -11.15 17.13
CA LYS A 174 -15.81 -10.40 16.14
C LYS A 174 -15.05 -9.22 15.57
N GLU A 175 -14.30 -8.48 16.38
CA GLU A 175 -13.39 -7.44 15.87
C GLU A 175 -12.35 -8.01 14.91
N ARG A 176 -11.74 -9.17 15.25
CA ARG A 176 -10.76 -9.82 14.35
C ARG A 176 -11.41 -10.37 13.08
N TYR A 177 -12.65 -10.85 13.18
CA TYR A 177 -13.45 -11.21 12.01
C TYR A 177 -13.67 -10.00 11.09
N LEU A 178 -13.95 -8.82 11.64
CA LEU A 178 -14.05 -7.58 10.85
C LEU A 178 -12.72 -7.21 10.21
N ASP A 179 -11.58 -7.36 10.90
CA ASP A 179 -10.25 -7.18 10.30
C ASP A 179 -10.09 -8.02 9.02
N LEU A 180 -10.53 -9.29 9.04
CA LEU A 180 -10.50 -10.16 7.84
C LEU A 180 -11.48 -9.70 6.76
N LYS A 181 -12.67 -9.18 7.11
CA LYS A 181 -13.58 -8.56 6.12
C LYS A 181 -12.89 -7.39 5.44
N TYR A 182 -12.22 -6.51 6.19
CA TYR A 182 -11.53 -5.36 5.60
C TYR A 182 -10.35 -5.79 4.74
N LEU A 183 -9.61 -6.84 5.11
CA LEU A 183 -8.55 -7.40 4.27
C LEU A 183 -9.10 -8.00 2.96
N LEU A 184 -10.23 -8.71 3.02
CA LEU A 184 -10.96 -9.17 1.82
C LEU A 184 -11.37 -7.99 0.95
N GLY A 185 -11.95 -6.96 1.56
CA GLY A 185 -12.39 -5.74 0.90
C GLY A 185 -11.24 -5.01 0.20
N ALA A 186 -10.09 -4.89 0.86
CA ALA A 186 -8.90 -4.27 0.31
C ALA A 186 -8.35 -5.07 -0.88
N ARG A 187 -8.31 -6.41 -0.82
CA ARG A 187 -7.93 -7.24 -1.98
C ARG A 187 -8.87 -7.00 -3.17
N ARG A 188 -10.18 -7.02 -2.93
CA ARG A 188 -11.19 -6.75 -3.97
C ARG A 188 -11.05 -5.33 -4.55
N CYS A 189 -10.77 -4.34 -3.71
CA CYS A 189 -10.50 -2.96 -4.13
C CYS A 189 -9.34 -2.92 -5.13
N MET A 190 -8.20 -3.47 -4.72
CA MET A 190 -6.96 -3.45 -5.51
C MET A 190 -7.05 -4.30 -6.79
N ARG A 191 -7.99 -5.24 -6.85
CA ARG A 191 -8.29 -6.06 -8.03
C ARG A 191 -9.35 -5.46 -8.95
N SER A 192 -10.07 -4.44 -8.50
CA SER A 192 -11.10 -3.82 -9.34
C SER A 192 -10.46 -3.22 -10.59
N PRO A 193 -11.11 -3.32 -11.77
CA PRO A 193 -10.57 -2.76 -13.00
C PRO A 193 -10.27 -1.26 -12.90
N ALA A 194 -11.10 -0.52 -12.15
CA ALA A 194 -10.92 0.91 -11.94
C ALA A 194 -9.62 1.24 -11.17
N ILE A 195 -9.36 0.54 -10.06
CA ILE A 195 -8.16 0.77 -9.24
C ILE A 195 -6.92 0.19 -9.94
N ALA A 196 -7.05 -0.95 -10.61
CA ALA A 196 -5.97 -1.53 -11.39
C ALA A 196 -5.51 -0.58 -12.52
N ALA A 197 -6.44 0.05 -13.24
CA ALA A 197 -6.11 1.04 -14.27
C ALA A 197 -5.35 2.23 -13.68
N ILE A 198 -5.84 2.84 -12.60
CA ILE A 198 -5.17 3.97 -11.94
C ILE A 198 -3.78 3.55 -11.43
N MET A 199 -3.67 2.38 -10.80
CA MET A 199 -2.40 1.86 -10.31
C MET A 199 -1.39 1.68 -11.44
N LYS A 200 -1.82 1.14 -12.59
CA LYS A 200 -0.96 0.96 -13.76
C LYS A 200 -0.38 2.28 -14.23
N GLU A 201 -1.23 3.29 -14.41
CA GLU A 201 -0.78 4.63 -14.85
C GLU A 201 0.19 5.25 -13.85
N GLN A 202 -0.11 5.18 -12.54
CA GLN A 202 0.76 5.72 -11.50
C GLN A 202 2.11 5.00 -11.41
N VAL A 203 2.13 3.67 -11.51
CA VAL A 203 3.39 2.89 -11.48
C VAL A 203 4.26 3.21 -12.69
N ASN A 204 3.67 3.28 -13.87
CA ASN A 204 4.42 3.59 -15.09
C ASN A 204 4.96 5.02 -15.05
N ARG A 205 4.10 6.00 -14.73
CA ARG A 205 4.48 7.41 -14.65
C ARG A 205 5.58 7.66 -13.63
N MET A 206 5.52 6.99 -12.47
CA MET A 206 6.58 7.07 -11.46
C MET A 206 7.90 6.44 -11.95
N GLY A 207 7.82 5.30 -12.65
CA GLY A 207 9.01 4.68 -13.26
C GLY A 207 9.65 5.59 -14.31
N ASP A 208 8.84 6.22 -15.15
CA ASP A 208 9.31 7.10 -16.23
C ASP A 208 9.99 8.36 -15.68
N ILE A 209 9.45 8.98 -14.61
CA ILE A 209 10.10 10.15 -14.01
C ILE A 209 11.40 9.76 -13.29
N LEU A 210 11.45 8.58 -12.66
CA LEU A 210 12.68 8.07 -12.05
C LEU A 210 13.76 7.85 -13.11
N ASP A 211 13.43 7.26 -14.26
CA ASP A 211 14.37 7.09 -15.38
C ASP A 211 14.83 8.44 -15.95
N LYS A 212 13.94 9.43 -16.05
CA LYS A 212 14.31 10.78 -16.49
C LYS A 212 15.27 11.44 -15.48
N ILE A 213 14.95 11.43 -14.19
CA ILE A 213 15.82 11.98 -13.15
C ILE A 213 17.19 11.30 -13.21
N ASP A 214 17.22 9.97 -13.31
CA ASP A 214 18.46 9.18 -13.35
C ASP A 214 19.36 9.50 -14.55
N ARG A 215 18.76 9.93 -15.67
CA ARG A 215 19.47 10.34 -16.90
C ARG A 215 19.92 11.79 -16.87
N GLU A 216 19.12 12.71 -16.36
CA GLU A 216 19.44 14.15 -16.41
C GLU A 216 20.36 14.58 -15.25
N LEU A 217 20.19 14.01 -14.06
CA LEU A 217 20.93 14.39 -12.85
C LEU A 217 22.47 14.34 -12.96
N PRO A 218 23.11 13.41 -13.71
CA PRO A 218 24.56 13.42 -13.92
C PRO A 218 25.09 14.71 -14.56
N SER A 219 24.29 15.40 -15.37
CA SER A 219 24.68 16.65 -16.06
C SER A 219 24.54 17.88 -15.17
N ASP A 220 23.88 17.74 -14.02
CA ASP A 220 23.58 18.80 -13.08
C ASP A 220 24.11 18.49 -11.66
N PRO A 221 25.43 18.22 -11.51
CA PRO A 221 25.99 17.97 -10.19
C PRO A 221 25.79 19.19 -9.28
N LYS A 222 25.72 18.90 -7.98
CA LYS A 222 25.73 19.92 -6.93
C LYS A 222 27.13 20.55 -6.85
N ASP A 223 27.26 21.80 -7.26
CA ASP A 223 28.51 22.56 -7.25
C ASP A 223 29.70 21.79 -7.88
N LYS A 224 30.81 21.63 -7.14
CA LYS A 224 32.01 20.91 -7.58
C LYS A 224 31.95 19.41 -7.28
N ASN A 225 30.79 18.88 -6.87
CA ASN A 225 30.67 17.47 -6.50
C ASN A 225 30.84 16.55 -7.71
N ASN A 226 31.30 15.33 -7.45
CA ASN A 226 31.23 14.24 -8.42
C ASN A 226 29.76 14.01 -8.80
N PRO A 227 29.47 13.84 -10.10
CA PRO A 227 28.11 13.71 -10.59
C PRO A 227 27.46 12.41 -10.11
N TRP A 228 26.12 12.43 -10.11
CA TRP A 228 25.34 11.21 -9.99
C TRP A 228 25.74 10.22 -11.09
N VAL A 229 25.87 8.95 -10.73
CA VAL A 229 26.07 7.85 -11.67
C VAL A 229 24.75 7.12 -11.83
N SER A 230 24.20 7.12 -13.05
CA SER A 230 22.93 6.46 -13.36
C SER A 230 22.86 5.03 -12.82
N GLN A 231 21.73 4.70 -12.17
CA GLN A 231 21.47 3.41 -11.52
C GLN A 231 20.31 2.63 -12.16
N SER A 232 19.81 3.07 -13.32
CA SER A 232 18.62 2.51 -13.99
C SER A 232 17.38 2.54 -13.09
N MET A 233 17.08 3.71 -12.53
CA MET A 233 16.12 3.86 -11.42
C MET A 233 14.69 3.41 -11.76
N GLY A 234 14.20 3.62 -12.98
CA GLY A 234 12.88 3.13 -13.39
C GLY A 234 12.82 1.61 -13.56
N ALA A 235 13.94 0.96 -13.93
CA ALA A 235 14.03 -0.49 -13.94
C ALA A 235 13.99 -1.06 -12.50
N LEU A 236 14.74 -0.45 -11.57
CA LEU A 236 14.69 -0.79 -10.16
C LEU A 236 13.29 -0.57 -9.55
N TRP A 237 12.59 0.49 -9.96
CA TRP A 237 11.23 0.76 -9.54
C TRP A 237 10.26 -0.33 -9.99
N LYS A 238 10.34 -0.78 -11.25
CA LYS A 238 9.53 -1.89 -11.77
C LYS A 238 9.79 -3.17 -10.97
N GLU A 239 11.05 -3.51 -10.72
CA GLU A 239 11.41 -4.67 -9.90
C GLU A 239 10.84 -4.57 -8.48
N TYR A 240 10.99 -3.40 -7.84
CA TYR A 240 10.43 -3.16 -6.52
C TYR A 240 8.91 -3.35 -6.52
N MET A 241 8.20 -2.78 -7.49
CA MET A 241 6.75 -2.90 -7.59
C MET A 241 6.29 -4.34 -7.82
N GLU A 242 7.00 -5.12 -8.64
CA GLU A 242 6.75 -6.56 -8.81
C GLU A 242 6.87 -7.31 -7.49
N GLU A 243 7.91 -7.00 -6.70
CA GLU A 243 8.10 -7.58 -5.38
C GLU A 243 6.97 -7.18 -4.43
N ARG A 244 6.57 -5.91 -4.41
CA ARG A 244 5.45 -5.40 -3.59
C ARG A 244 4.15 -6.11 -3.94
N PHE A 245 3.88 -6.34 -5.22
CA PHE A 245 2.71 -7.07 -5.68
C PHE A 245 2.71 -8.53 -5.19
N ARG A 246 3.83 -9.24 -5.37
CA ARG A 246 3.97 -10.63 -4.91
C ARG A 246 3.74 -10.74 -3.40
N ILE A 247 4.32 -9.82 -2.63
CA ILE A 247 4.15 -9.77 -1.17
C ILE A 247 2.70 -9.47 -0.80
N ALA A 248 2.06 -8.50 -1.44
CA ALA A 248 0.65 -8.19 -1.18
C ALA A 248 -0.25 -9.41 -1.41
N ASN A 249 -0.03 -10.15 -2.50
CA ASN A 249 -0.80 -11.38 -2.75
C ASN A 249 -0.53 -12.45 -1.68
N SER A 250 0.75 -12.79 -1.45
CA SER A 250 1.15 -13.85 -0.52
C SER A 250 0.74 -13.54 0.94
N ARG A 251 0.94 -12.30 1.39
CA ARG A 251 0.62 -11.86 2.75
C ARG A 251 -0.88 -11.85 2.99
N THR A 252 -1.66 -11.39 2.01
CA THR A 252 -3.13 -11.43 2.09
C THR A 252 -3.62 -12.87 2.18
N GLU A 253 -3.10 -13.76 1.33
CA GLU A 253 -3.53 -15.17 1.34
C GLU A 253 -3.17 -15.85 2.65
N LYS A 254 -1.93 -15.69 3.10
CA LYS A 254 -1.44 -16.25 4.37
C LYS A 254 -2.29 -15.79 5.56
N ASP A 255 -2.47 -14.48 5.73
CA ASP A 255 -3.19 -13.94 6.88
C ASP A 255 -4.67 -14.32 6.87
N MET A 256 -5.31 -14.31 5.69
CA MET A 256 -6.69 -14.76 5.55
C MET A 256 -6.80 -16.24 5.94
N ASP A 257 -6.02 -17.12 5.32
CA ASP A 257 -6.06 -18.56 5.59
C ASP A 257 -5.80 -18.85 7.08
N GLU A 258 -4.71 -18.31 7.63
CA GLU A 258 -4.29 -18.53 9.01
C GLU A 258 -5.35 -18.10 10.03
N TYR A 259 -5.83 -16.86 9.93
CA TYR A 259 -6.79 -16.33 10.91
C TYR A 259 -8.21 -16.87 10.69
N PHE A 260 -8.57 -17.30 9.48
CA PHE A 260 -9.82 -18.04 9.28
C PHE A 260 -9.81 -19.40 9.94
N GLU A 261 -8.72 -20.14 9.82
CA GLU A 261 -8.60 -21.44 10.46
C GLU A 261 -8.72 -21.29 11.98
N GLU A 262 -8.06 -20.29 12.56
CA GLU A 262 -8.15 -19.99 13.99
C GLU A 262 -9.60 -19.63 14.42
N LEU A 263 -10.29 -18.77 13.65
CA LEU A 263 -11.70 -18.41 13.91
C LEU A 263 -12.62 -19.62 13.83
N ARG A 264 -12.44 -20.45 12.79
CA ARG A 264 -13.25 -21.64 12.55
C ARG A 264 -13.06 -22.66 13.67
N ASP A 265 -11.81 -22.90 14.05
CA ASP A 265 -11.47 -23.94 15.02
C ASP A 265 -11.91 -23.55 16.43
N THR A 266 -11.81 -22.26 16.77
CA THR A 266 -12.26 -21.74 18.06
C THR A 266 -13.79 -21.61 18.15
N TRP A 267 -14.44 -21.03 17.14
CA TRP A 267 -15.82 -20.55 17.25
C TRP A 267 -16.84 -21.28 16.37
N SER A 268 -16.41 -22.10 15.40
CA SER A 268 -17.31 -22.77 14.45
C SER A 268 -17.38 -24.31 14.60
N LYS A 269 -16.35 -24.95 15.18
CA LYS A 269 -16.26 -26.43 15.32
C LYS A 269 -16.73 -26.98 16.68
N SER A 270 -16.69 -26.22 17.77
CA SER A 270 -17.16 -26.68 19.09
C SER A 270 -18.70 -26.73 19.17
N PRO A 271 -19.31 -27.63 19.98
CA PRO A 271 -20.74 -27.60 20.26
C PRO A 271 -21.11 -26.28 20.94
N THR A 272 -21.60 -25.31 20.17
CA THR A 272 -21.93 -23.97 20.67
C THR A 272 -23.30 -24.01 21.34
N THR A 273 -23.35 -23.77 22.65
CA THR A 273 -24.59 -23.82 23.46
C THR A 273 -25.40 -22.52 23.43
N GLY A 274 -24.85 -21.41 22.90
CA GLY A 274 -25.51 -20.10 22.84
C GLY A 274 -25.89 -19.61 21.44
N LEU A 275 -27.04 -18.93 21.31
CA LEU A 275 -27.54 -18.36 20.05
C LEU A 275 -26.55 -17.38 19.39
N ALA A 276 -25.91 -16.51 20.18
CA ALA A 276 -24.93 -15.55 19.68
C ALA A 276 -23.71 -16.24 19.05
N THR A 277 -23.25 -17.35 19.62
CA THR A 277 -22.12 -18.13 19.10
C THR A 277 -22.52 -18.89 17.84
N LYS A 278 -23.76 -19.39 17.75
CA LYS A 278 -24.31 -19.99 16.52
C LYS A 278 -24.36 -18.99 15.37
N HIS A 279 -24.83 -17.76 15.62
CA HIS A 279 -24.83 -16.70 14.60
C HIS A 279 -23.42 -16.38 14.13
N PHE A 280 -22.49 -16.19 15.07
CA PHE A 280 -21.11 -15.86 14.72
C PHE A 280 -20.43 -16.98 13.93
N ALA A 281 -20.68 -18.25 14.27
CA ALA A 281 -20.21 -19.39 13.47
C ALA A 281 -20.74 -19.37 12.03
N GLN A 282 -21.99 -18.93 11.81
CA GLN A 282 -22.54 -18.77 10.45
C GLN A 282 -21.85 -17.62 9.69
N GLU A 283 -21.57 -16.50 10.36
CA GLU A 283 -20.83 -15.36 9.77
C GLU A 283 -19.42 -15.76 9.35
N ILE A 284 -18.71 -16.53 10.18
CA ILE A 284 -17.38 -17.08 9.85
C ILE A 284 -17.46 -17.97 8.60
N ARG A 285 -18.46 -18.87 8.52
CA ARG A 285 -18.63 -19.75 7.35
C ARG A 285 -18.92 -18.95 6.06
N LYS A 286 -19.77 -17.92 6.15
CA LYS A 286 -20.08 -17.03 5.02
C LYS A 286 -18.81 -16.35 4.51
N LEU A 287 -18.04 -15.74 5.42
CA LEU A 287 -16.82 -15.02 5.06
C LEU A 287 -15.75 -15.97 4.50
N HIS A 288 -15.60 -17.17 5.06
CA HIS A 288 -14.72 -18.20 4.50
C HIS A 288 -15.14 -18.60 3.09
N ALA A 289 -16.44 -18.81 2.84
CA ALA A 289 -16.93 -19.12 1.50
C ALA A 289 -16.65 -17.99 0.49
N GLU A 290 -16.79 -16.73 0.91
CA GLU A 290 -16.40 -15.57 0.11
C GLU A 290 -14.91 -15.51 -0.16
N TRP A 291 -14.08 -15.76 0.85
CA TRP A 291 -12.63 -15.80 0.70
C TRP A 291 -12.21 -16.89 -0.28
N MET A 292 -12.78 -18.10 -0.19
CA MET A 292 -12.48 -19.18 -1.13
C MET A 292 -12.88 -18.86 -2.56
N LYS A 293 -13.99 -18.14 -2.77
CA LYS A 293 -14.37 -17.63 -4.10
C LYS A 293 -13.38 -16.58 -4.59
N GLU A 294 -13.02 -15.63 -3.73
CA GLU A 294 -12.11 -14.53 -4.06
C GLU A 294 -10.69 -15.03 -4.39
N LYS A 295 -10.17 -15.96 -3.58
CA LYS A 295 -8.84 -16.56 -3.72
C LYS A 295 -8.67 -17.31 -5.05
N ARG A 296 -9.73 -17.95 -5.54
CA ARG A 296 -9.74 -18.67 -6.83
C ARG A 296 -9.57 -17.75 -8.03
N ILE A 297 -9.89 -16.47 -7.91
CA ILE A 297 -9.72 -15.53 -9.01
C ILE A 297 -8.28 -15.01 -8.96
N PRO A 298 -7.47 -15.20 -10.02
CA PRO A 298 -6.09 -14.74 -10.02
C PRO A 298 -5.99 -13.24 -9.79
N TRP A 299 -5.17 -12.82 -8.81
CA TRP A 299 -4.77 -11.43 -8.71
C TRP A 299 -3.70 -11.18 -9.77
N LYS A 300 -4.11 -10.57 -10.89
CA LYS A 300 -3.17 -10.18 -11.95
C LYS A 300 -2.49 -8.86 -11.58
N LYS A 301 -1.18 -8.77 -11.83
CA LYS A 301 -0.45 -7.50 -11.69
C LYS A 301 -1.05 -6.48 -12.68
N PRO A 302 -1.30 -5.22 -12.26
CA PRO A 302 -1.90 -4.22 -13.14
C PRO A 302 -0.99 -3.69 -14.25
N TRP A 303 0.33 -3.80 -14.10
CA TRP A 303 1.35 -3.28 -15.03
C TRP A 303 2.09 -4.38 -15.79
#